data_AF-X1PAL9-F1
#
_entry.id   AF-X1PAL9-F1
#
_cell.length_a   1.000
_cell.length_b   1.000
_cell.length_c   1.000
_cell.angle_alpha   90.00
_cell.angle_beta   90.00
_cell.angle_gamma   90.00
#
_symmetry.space_group_name_H-M   'P 1'
#
loop_
_entity.id
_entity.type
_entity.pdbx_description
1 polymer ?
#
loop_
_entity_poly.entity_id
_entity_poly.type
_entity_poly.pdbx_seq_one_letter_code
_entity_poly.pdbx_strand_id
1 'polypeptide(L)'
;MIGQVSVAAATAVIGYDLFRDQTWRVSSKVRRLRGLGVCGSTAAGDCAFDLFIDQYHVGRFYNLALGWPTNDHVIPLKGNYVPPGATIAAIVAVQPTANPLNVILE
;
A
#
# COMPACT_ATOMS: atom_id res chain seq x y z
N MET A 1 -12.59 1.40 3.95
CA MET A 1 -11.94 1.56 2.64
C MET A 1 -11.55 3.01 2.46
N ILE A 2 -10.25 3.30 2.56
CA ILE A 2 -9.67 4.65 2.43
C ILE A 2 -9.37 4.99 0.97
N GLY A 3 -8.84 4.04 0.20
CA GLY A 3 -8.51 4.27 -1.21
C GLY A 3 -7.91 3.06 -1.92
N GLN A 4 -7.73 3.20 -3.24
CA GLN A 4 -7.02 2.23 -4.08
C GLN A 4 -6.00 2.96 -4.94
N VAL A 5 -4.90 2.28 -5.26
CA VAL A 5 -3.91 2.75 -6.24
C VAL A 5 -3.53 1.63 -7.18
N SER A 6 -3.20 2.01 -8.40
CA SER A 6 -2.49 1.16 -9.36
C SER A 6 -1.31 1.94 -9.90
N VAL A 7 -0.11 1.41 -9.69
CA VAL A 7 1.14 2.03 -10.14
C VAL A 7 1.81 1.10 -11.13
N ALA A 8 2.20 1.63 -12.29
CA ALA A 8 2.90 0.87 -13.32
C ALA A 8 4.22 0.31 -12.78
N ALA A 9 4.59 -0.90 -13.21
CA ALA A 9 5.80 -1.57 -12.72
C ALA A 9 7.07 -0.74 -12.92
N ALA A 10 7.18 -0.05 -14.07
CA ALA A 10 8.31 0.82 -14.39
C ALA A 10 8.44 2.04 -13.46
N THR A 11 7.36 2.44 -12.79
CA THR A 11 7.34 3.58 -11.87
C THR A 11 7.53 3.14 -10.42
N ALA A 12 7.04 1.95 -10.07
CA ALA A 12 7.13 1.38 -8.73
C ALA A 12 8.55 0.87 -8.39
N VAL A 13 9.56 1.72 -8.59
CA VAL A 13 10.96 1.44 -8.26
C VAL A 13 11.20 1.53 -6.75
N ILE A 14 12.29 0.93 -6.28
CA ILE A 14 12.68 0.96 -4.85
C ILE A 14 12.75 2.42 -4.36
N GLY A 15 12.13 2.69 -3.21
CA GLY A 15 12.04 4.03 -2.61
C GLY A 15 10.90 4.90 -3.14
N TYR A 16 10.16 4.45 -4.16
CA TYR A 16 8.98 5.15 -4.66
C TYR A 16 7.82 5.05 -3.65
N ASP A 17 7.12 6.16 -3.41
CA ASP A 17 5.89 6.19 -2.61
C ASP A 17 4.66 5.91 -3.48
N LEU A 18 4.05 4.74 -3.30
CA LEU A 18 2.86 4.32 -4.05
C LEU A 18 1.64 5.23 -3.81
N PHE A 19 1.62 5.96 -2.69
CA PHE A 19 0.53 6.88 -2.34
C PHE A 19 0.85 8.35 -2.65
N ARG A 20 1.96 8.62 -3.36
CA ARG A 20 2.48 9.98 -3.58
C ARG A 20 1.43 10.97 -4.11
N ASP A 21 0.66 10.55 -5.09
CA ASP A 21 -0.30 11.39 -5.82
C ASP A 21 -1.74 11.24 -5.31
N GLN A 22 -1.92 10.64 -4.14
CA GLN A 22 -3.23 10.39 -3.56
C GLN A 22 -3.62 11.47 -2.56
N THR A 23 -4.77 12.11 -2.79
CA THR A 23 -5.31 13.14 -1.90
C THR A 23 -5.71 12.58 -0.53
N TRP A 24 -6.13 11.31 -0.48
CA TRP A 24 -6.53 10.63 0.76
C TRP A 24 -5.35 10.20 1.64
N ARG A 25 -4.11 10.34 1.16
CA ARG A 25 -2.90 10.04 1.95
C ARG A 25 -2.78 10.96 3.17
N VAL A 26 -3.26 12.21 3.06
CA VAL A 26 -3.38 13.18 4.15
C VAL A 26 -4.84 13.56 4.32
N SER A 27 -5.32 13.65 5.57
CA SER A 27 -6.67 14.13 5.84
C SER A 27 -6.71 14.90 7.15
N SER A 28 -7.58 15.89 7.23
CA SER A 28 -7.91 16.60 8.48
C SER A 28 -8.79 15.78 9.43
N LYS A 29 -9.29 14.62 8.98
CA LYS A 29 -10.09 13.69 9.79
C LYS A 29 -9.22 12.58 10.36
N VAL A 30 -9.58 12.13 11.55
CA VAL A 30 -9.03 10.92 12.17
C VAL A 30 -9.34 9.72 11.28
N ARG A 31 -8.34 8.85 11.06
CA ARG A 31 -8.48 7.62 10.26
C ARG A 31 -7.97 6.42 11.07
N ARG A 32 -8.43 5.23 10.72
CA ARG A 32 -7.91 3.96 11.25
C ARG A 32 -7.68 3.00 10.10
N LEU A 33 -6.46 2.47 10.00
CA LEU A 33 -6.12 1.47 8.99
C LEU A 33 -6.61 0.10 9.47
N ARG A 34 -7.58 -0.47 8.76
CA ARG A 34 -8.24 -1.75 9.09
C ARG A 34 -7.67 -2.90 8.28
N GLY A 35 -7.20 -2.63 7.06
CA GLY A 35 -6.70 -3.67 6.19
C GLY A 35 -5.88 -3.12 5.05
N LEU A 36 -5.07 -4.00 4.46
CA LEU A 36 -4.26 -3.69 3.29
C LEU A 36 -4.22 -4.92 2.37
N GLY A 37 -4.61 -4.72 1.11
CA GLY A 37 -4.51 -5.74 0.07
C GLY A 37 -3.50 -5.33 -0.99
N VAL A 38 -2.67 -6.28 -1.43
CA VAL A 38 -1.61 -6.04 -2.42
C VAL A 38 -1.60 -7.18 -3.42
N CYS A 39 -1.83 -6.85 -4.70
CA CYS A 39 -1.71 -7.80 -5.81
C CYS A 39 -1.03 -7.14 -7.00
N GLY A 40 -0.52 -7.94 -7.92
CA GLY A 40 0.18 -7.49 -9.11
C GLY A 40 1.53 -8.18 -9.29
N SER A 41 2.42 -7.53 -10.03
CA SER A 41 3.73 -8.09 -10.40
C SER A 41 3.63 -9.46 -11.10
N THR A 42 4.72 -10.22 -11.17
CA THR A 42 4.84 -11.45 -11.97
C THR A 42 4.54 -12.72 -11.17
N ALA A 43 4.84 -12.73 -9.87
CA ALA A 43 4.59 -13.86 -8.99
C ALA A 43 4.21 -13.39 -7.57
N ALA A 44 3.39 -14.16 -6.86
CA ALA A 44 3.11 -13.87 -5.45
C ALA A 44 4.40 -13.89 -4.62
N GLY A 45 4.59 -12.89 -3.77
CA GLY A 45 5.76 -12.73 -2.91
C GLY A 45 6.99 -12.12 -3.58
N ASP A 46 6.91 -11.75 -4.86
CA ASP A 46 8.06 -11.22 -5.62
C ASP A 46 8.31 -9.72 -5.40
N CYS A 47 7.32 -8.97 -4.90
CA CYS A 47 7.44 -7.54 -4.64
C CYS A 47 6.90 -7.18 -3.26
N ALA A 48 7.41 -6.09 -2.71
CA ALA A 48 7.10 -5.68 -1.35
C ALA A 48 7.18 -4.17 -1.16
N PHE A 49 6.40 -3.66 -0.22
CA PHE A 49 6.51 -2.30 0.27
C PHE A 49 6.36 -2.22 1.78
N ASP A 50 6.89 -1.16 2.34
CA ASP A 50 6.81 -0.82 3.74
C ASP A 50 5.76 0.28 3.93
N LEU A 51 4.78 0.02 4.80
CA LEU A 51 3.72 0.96 5.12
C LEU A 51 4.16 1.82 6.31
N PHE A 52 4.03 3.14 6.16
CA PHE A 52 4.34 4.11 7.18
C PHE A 52 3.15 5.01 7.51
N ILE A 53 3.07 5.40 8.77
CA ILE A 53 2.25 6.53 9.26
C ILE A 53 3.25 7.57 9.77
N ASP A 54 3.43 8.65 9.03
CA ASP A 54 4.55 9.59 9.20
C ASP A 54 5.90 8.87 9.26
N GLN A 55 6.52 8.78 10.44
CA GLN A 55 7.79 8.08 10.67
C GLN A 55 7.61 6.69 11.30
N TYR A 56 6.39 6.31 11.68
CA TYR A 56 6.11 5.03 12.30
C TYR A 56 5.96 3.93 11.25
N HIS A 57 6.85 2.95 11.30
CA HIS A 57 6.79 1.77 10.45
C HIS A 57 5.67 0.84 10.94
N VAL A 58 4.62 0.68 10.12
CA VAL A 58 3.51 -0.22 10.40
C VAL A 58 3.90 -1.66 10.14
N GLY A 59 4.61 -1.91 9.04
CA GLY A 59 5.01 -3.24 8.62
C GLY A 59 5.29 -3.33 7.13
N ARG A 60 5.84 -4.47 6.75
CA ARG A 60 6.16 -4.82 5.37
C ARG A 60 5.11 -5.76 4.79
N PHE A 61 4.70 -5.49 3.57
CA PHE A 61 3.67 -6.26 2.87
C PHE A 61 4.18 -6.73 1.53
N TYR A 62 3.83 -7.96 1.19
CA TYR A 62 4.16 -8.60 -0.08
C TYR A 62 2.91 -8.71 -0.93
N ASN A 63 3.07 -8.72 -2.26
CA ASN A 63 1.96 -9.07 -3.14
C ASN A 63 1.53 -10.53 -2.91
N LEU A 64 0.22 -10.74 -2.74
CA LEU A 64 -0.33 -12.06 -2.42
C LEU A 64 -0.76 -12.83 -3.67
N ALA A 65 -1.12 -12.12 -4.72
CA ALA A 65 -1.57 -12.68 -5.98
C ALA A 65 -1.24 -11.76 -7.15
N LEU A 66 -1.40 -12.27 -8.37
CA LEU A 66 -1.38 -11.46 -9.58
C LEU A 66 -2.72 -10.73 -9.76
N GLY A 67 -2.73 -9.68 -10.59
CA GLY A 67 -3.96 -8.96 -10.93
C GLY A 67 -4.40 -7.98 -9.85
N TRP A 68 -5.71 -7.87 -9.63
CA TRP A 68 -6.29 -6.87 -8.72
C TRP A 68 -6.66 -7.48 -7.37
N PRO A 69 -6.36 -6.80 -6.24
CA PRO A 69 -6.77 -7.29 -4.93
C PRO A 69 -8.30 -7.27 -4.78
N THR A 70 -8.84 -8.38 -4.27
CA THR A 70 -10.23 -8.49 -3.79
C THR A 70 -10.26 -8.48 -2.26
N ASN A 71 -11.44 -8.49 -1.65
CA ASN A 71 -11.59 -8.55 -0.19
C ASN A 71 -10.89 -9.77 0.45
N ASP A 72 -10.73 -10.87 -0.29
CA ASP A 72 -10.04 -12.09 0.19
C ASP A 72 -8.52 -11.88 0.32
N HIS A 73 -7.97 -10.88 -0.37
CA HIS A 73 -6.56 -10.55 -0.39
C HIS A 73 -6.19 -9.44 0.61
N VAL A 74 -7.14 -8.97 1.41
CA VAL A 74 -6.92 -7.91 2.39
C VAL A 74 -6.38 -8.52 3.69
N ILE A 75 -5.15 -8.19 4.02
CA ILE A 75 -4.55 -8.55 5.32
C ILE A 75 -5.11 -7.59 6.37
N PRO A 76 -5.74 -8.08 7.46
CA PRO A 76 -6.25 -7.23 8.52
C PRO A 76 -5.09 -6.57 9.27
N LEU A 77 -5.19 -5.26 9.46
CA LEU A 77 -4.31 -4.47 10.32
C LEU A 77 -4.94 -4.33 11.70
N LYS A 78 -4.12 -4.09 12.73
CA LYS A 78 -4.57 -3.96 14.12
C LYS A 78 -5.42 -2.69 14.41
N GLY A 79 -5.98 -2.04 13.39
CA GLY A 79 -6.73 -0.80 13.56
C GLY A 79 -5.82 0.39 13.85
N ASN A 80 -4.67 0.47 13.18
CA ASN A 80 -3.64 1.47 13.47
C ASN A 80 -4.23 2.88 13.37
N TYR A 81 -4.09 3.63 14.47
CA TYR A 81 -4.61 4.99 14.58
C TYR A 81 -3.76 5.94 13.74
N VAL A 82 -4.42 6.69 12.85
CA VAL A 82 -3.79 7.73 12.03
C VAL A 82 -4.33 9.08 12.51
N PRO A 83 -3.49 9.91 13.16
CA PRO A 83 -3.92 11.22 13.61
C PRO A 83 -4.32 12.13 12.43
N PRO A 84 -5.13 13.17 12.69
CA PRO A 84 -5.37 14.22 11.71
C PRO A 84 -4.06 14.84 11.24
N GLY A 85 -3.92 15.05 9.94
CA GLY A 85 -2.72 15.62 9.33
C GLY A 85 -1.56 14.64 9.08
N ALA A 86 -1.60 13.44 9.67
CA ALA A 86 -0.57 12.42 9.43
C ALA A 86 -0.59 11.93 7.98
N THR A 87 0.59 11.71 7.43
CA THR A 87 0.79 11.19 6.08
C THR A 87 0.88 9.67 6.11
N ILE A 88 0.06 9.01 5.29
CA ILE A 88 0.19 7.58 5.03
C ILE A 88 1.09 7.43 3.80
N ALA A 89 2.18 6.68 3.93
CA ALA A 89 3.11 6.43 2.82
C ALA A 89 3.31 4.92 2.63
N ALA A 90 3.46 4.48 1.39
CA ALA A 90 3.77 3.10 1.06
C ALA A 90 5.02 3.07 0.18
N ILE A 91 6.16 2.79 0.80
CA ILE A 91 7.47 2.89 0.16
C ILE A 91 7.86 1.53 -0.39
N VAL A 92 8.10 1.46 -1.70
CA VAL A 92 8.53 0.22 -2.36
C VAL A 92 9.88 -0.24 -1.79
N ALA A 93 9.91 -1.45 -1.24
CA ALA A 93 11.12 -2.10 -0.75
C ALA A 93 11.71 -3.07 -1.79
N VAL A 94 10.83 -3.74 -2.56
CA VAL A 94 11.19 -4.62 -3.67
C VAL A 94 10.28 -4.30 -4.84
N GLN A 95 10.88 -3.89 -5.96
CA GLN A 95 10.14 -3.46 -7.15
C GLN A 95 9.41 -4.63 -7.84
N PRO A 96 8.24 -4.38 -8.44
CA PRO A 96 7.53 -5.37 -9.24
C PRO A 96 8.27 -5.61 -10.57
N THR A 97 8.11 -6.80 -11.13
CA THR A 97 8.90 -7.22 -12.29
C THR A 97 8.25 -6.80 -13.62
N ALA A 98 6.99 -7.16 -13.86
CA ALA A 98 6.36 -6.95 -15.17
C ALA A 98 4.98 -6.27 -15.12
N ASN A 99 4.16 -6.57 -14.11
CA ASN A 99 2.78 -6.07 -14.02
C ASN A 99 2.67 -4.94 -13.00
N PRO A 100 1.69 -4.02 -13.16
CA PRO A 100 1.43 -2.96 -12.20
C PRO A 100 1.20 -3.53 -10.79
N LEU A 101 1.54 -2.70 -9.80
CA LEU A 101 1.28 -2.98 -8.40
C LEU A 101 -0.02 -2.31 -7.99
N ASN A 102 -0.97 -3.12 -7.53
CA ASN A 102 -2.32 -2.69 -7.16
C ASN A 102 -2.49 -2.85 -5.66
N VAL A 103 -2.89 -1.76 -5.00
CA VAL A 103 -3.01 -1.70 -3.55
C VAL A 103 -4.38 -1.18 -3.16
N ILE A 104 -5.02 -1.85 -2.20
CA ILE A 104 -6.22 -1.39 -1.50
C ILE A 104 -5.84 -1.10 -0.07
N LEU A 105 -6.20 0.09 0.42
CA LEU A 105 -6.09 0.46 1.82
C LEU A 105 -7.47 0.62 2.44
N GLU A 106 -7.74 -0.09 3.53
CA GLU A 106 -9.02 -0.06 4.23
C GLU A 106 -9.08 0.82 5.47
#